data_AF-A0A183JD57-F1
#
_entry.id   AF-A0A183JD57-F1
#
_cell.length_a   1.000
_cell.length_b   1.000
_cell.length_c   1.000
_cell.angle_alpha   90.00
_cell.angle_beta   90.00
_cell.angle_gamma   90.00
#
_symmetry.space_group_name_H-M   'P 1'
#
loop_
_entity.id
_entity.type
_entity.pdbx_description
1 polymer ?
#
loop_
_entity_poly.entity_id
_entity_poly.type
_entity_poly.pdbx_seq_one_letter_code
_entity_poly.pdbx_strand_id
1 'polypeptide(L)'
;MKTGPPGLSVRLTDPTSHKPMLHNFTQNQGHFMISPVTPGNYLLTVSNQDRSDKDHTRASINIKVQSDSINLPEPIILLGHFLRGRVTDFNKNPLVDAKVFLLCDKDKTLSKSSTTLDKSVYSHIVEALGEMHYKFLTVQESSTDSDGYFTFDRLPGGSYLLVPLYTPKKSGVVFSFTPKFLPVAMEHTDVDLGPDTFTLQSFKLNPGRITWPNGVPISSAKVKKLS
;
A
#
# COMPACT_ATOMS: atom_id res chain seq x y z
N MET A 1 -6.72 -5.03 12.33
CA MET A 1 -6.71 -4.75 13.79
C MET A 1 -8.12 -4.39 14.24
N LYS A 2 -8.51 -4.64 15.50
CA LYS A 2 -9.84 -4.30 16.05
C LYS A 2 -9.80 -3.08 17.00
N THR A 3 -8.70 -2.34 17.02
CA THR A 3 -8.44 -1.24 17.95
C THR A 3 -8.14 0.04 17.18
N GLY A 4 -8.44 1.19 17.78
CA GLY A 4 -8.05 2.53 17.30
C GLY A 4 -7.18 3.30 18.32
N PRO A 5 -6.51 4.39 17.90
CA PRO A 5 -5.68 5.20 18.76
C PRO A 5 -6.52 6.18 19.60
N PRO A 6 -6.09 6.50 20.84
CA PRO A 6 -6.65 7.59 21.63
C PRO A 6 -6.17 8.95 21.11
N GLY A 7 -6.87 10.03 21.50
CA GLY A 7 -6.45 11.42 21.29
C GLY A 7 -6.76 12.01 19.91
N LEU A 8 -7.46 11.30 19.02
CA LEU A 8 -7.91 11.86 17.75
C LEU A 8 -9.15 12.71 17.95
N SER A 9 -9.21 13.87 17.31
CA SER A 9 -10.40 14.72 17.30
C SER A 9 -11.49 14.06 16.45
N VAL A 10 -12.69 13.92 17.01
CA VAL A 10 -13.90 13.46 16.35
C VAL A 10 -14.92 14.59 16.35
N ARG A 11 -15.34 15.04 15.17
CA ARG A 11 -16.17 16.24 15.00
C ARG A 11 -17.41 15.96 14.19
N LEU A 12 -18.54 16.47 14.65
CA LEU A 12 -19.77 16.56 13.86
C LEU A 12 -19.90 17.95 13.25
N THR A 13 -20.00 17.99 11.94
CA THR A 13 -20.19 19.21 11.16
C THR A 13 -21.52 19.12 10.43
N ASP A 14 -22.29 20.19 10.46
CA ASP A 14 -23.47 20.31 9.60
C ASP A 14 -23.00 20.43 8.14
N PRO A 15 -23.44 19.52 7.25
CA PRO A 15 -23.00 19.49 5.86
C PRO A 15 -23.41 20.72 5.04
N THR A 16 -24.40 21.49 5.52
CA THR A 16 -24.86 22.72 4.86
C THR A 16 -24.14 23.96 5.39
N SER A 17 -24.11 24.17 6.70
CA SER A 17 -23.48 25.35 7.29
C SER A 17 -21.96 25.25 7.44
N HIS A 18 -21.39 24.04 7.30
CA HIS A 18 -19.95 23.73 7.49
C HIS A 18 -19.39 24.17 8.86
N LYS A 19 -20.26 24.57 9.80
CA LYS A 19 -19.85 24.97 11.13
C LYS A 19 -19.63 23.72 11.99
N PRO A 20 -18.48 23.62 12.70
CA PRO A 20 -18.30 22.61 13.73
C PRO A 20 -19.41 22.76 14.75
N MET A 21 -20.23 21.72 14.92
CA MET A 21 -21.31 21.77 15.90
C MET A 21 -20.87 21.16 17.22
N LEU A 22 -20.21 20.01 17.16
CA LEU A 22 -19.79 19.25 18.34
C LEU A 22 -18.44 18.58 18.07
N HIS A 23 -17.61 18.45 19.10
CA HIS A 23 -16.32 17.75 19.02
C HIS A 23 -16.07 16.96 20.31
N ASN A 24 -15.32 15.86 20.19
CA ASN A 24 -14.74 15.12 21.31
C ASN A 24 -13.46 14.43 20.83
N PHE A 25 -12.78 13.70 21.71
CA PHE A 25 -11.57 12.95 21.39
C PHE A 25 -11.79 11.44 21.54
N THR A 26 -11.10 10.66 20.72
CA THR A 26 -11.03 9.21 20.91
C THR A 26 -10.33 8.88 22.23
N GLN A 27 -10.84 7.89 22.92
CA GLN A 27 -10.31 7.31 24.15
C GLN A 27 -9.52 6.04 23.81
N ASN A 28 -9.11 5.30 24.84
CA ASN A 28 -8.43 4.02 24.68
C ASN A 28 -9.20 3.09 23.73
N GLN A 29 -8.46 2.37 22.89
CA GLN A 29 -9.00 1.50 21.85
C GLN A 29 -9.82 2.22 20.76
N GLY A 30 -9.80 3.56 20.71
CA GLY A 30 -10.44 4.36 19.66
C GLY A 30 -11.92 4.67 19.92
N HIS A 31 -12.43 4.35 21.10
CA HIS A 31 -13.82 4.65 21.48
C HIS A 31 -14.06 6.14 21.59
N PHE A 32 -15.23 6.63 21.20
CA PHE A 32 -15.63 8.01 21.41
C PHE A 32 -17.14 8.07 21.66
N MET A 33 -17.60 9.17 22.26
CA MET A 33 -19.01 9.45 22.47
C MET A 33 -19.23 10.95 22.27
N ILE A 34 -20.24 11.33 21.49
CA ILE A 34 -20.64 12.72 21.34
C ILE A 34 -22.08 12.82 21.84
N SER A 35 -22.28 13.60 22.89
CA SER A 35 -23.59 13.82 23.52
C SER A 35 -23.60 15.18 24.23
N PRO A 36 -24.72 15.92 24.22
CA PRO A 36 -25.94 15.65 23.46
C PRO A 36 -25.80 16.00 21.97
N VAL A 37 -26.53 15.32 21.08
CA VAL A 37 -26.61 15.62 19.63
C VAL A 37 -28.06 15.79 19.22
N THR A 38 -28.39 16.87 18.51
CA THR A 38 -29.74 17.09 17.98
C THR A 38 -30.01 16.20 16.76
N PRO A 39 -31.27 15.81 16.50
CA PRO A 39 -31.62 15.10 15.26
C PRO A 39 -31.24 15.92 14.02
N GLY A 40 -30.66 15.28 13.01
CA GLY A 40 -30.14 15.95 11.82
C GLY A 40 -29.19 15.08 10.99
N ASN A 41 -28.74 15.61 9.86
CA ASN A 41 -27.68 14.98 9.05
C ASN A 41 -26.35 15.66 9.38
N TYR A 42 -25.30 14.86 9.57
CA TYR A 42 -23.98 15.34 9.95
C TYR A 42 -22.90 14.67 9.13
N LEU A 43 -21.82 15.41 8.86
CA LEU A 43 -20.53 14.85 8.47
C LEU A 43 -19.72 14.62 9.75
N LEU A 44 -19.40 13.36 10.05
CA LEU A 44 -18.49 13.00 11.12
C LEU A 44 -17.07 12.91 10.54
N THR A 45 -16.16 13.69 11.09
CA THR A 45 -14.75 13.75 10.67
C THR A 45 -13.83 13.36 11.82
N VAL A 46 -12.83 12.53 11.53
CA VAL A 46 -11.76 12.17 12.47
C VAL A 46 -10.44 12.78 12.00
N SER A 47 -9.72 13.47 12.89
CA SER A 47 -8.49 14.20 12.56
C SER A 47 -7.44 14.14 13.67
N ASN A 48 -6.17 14.34 13.33
CA ASN A 48 -5.06 14.40 14.30
C ASN A 48 -5.09 15.65 15.19
N GLN A 49 -5.79 16.69 14.74
CA GLN A 49 -5.89 17.96 15.43
C GLN A 49 -7.34 18.41 15.47
N ASP A 50 -7.67 19.28 16.43
CA ASP A 50 -8.97 19.91 16.56
C ASP A 50 -9.22 21.03 15.51
N ARG A 51 -8.54 20.97 14.36
CA ARG A 51 -8.70 21.92 13.26
C ARG A 51 -9.39 21.23 12.08
N SER A 52 -10.25 21.96 11.39
CA SER A 52 -11.04 21.48 10.24
C SER A 52 -10.24 21.39 8.93
N ASP A 53 -8.91 21.41 9.02
CA ASP A 53 -8.05 21.43 7.84
C ASP A 53 -8.08 20.04 7.19
N LYS A 54 -8.39 20.01 5.89
CA LYS A 54 -8.54 18.77 5.12
C LYS A 54 -7.28 17.89 5.18
N ASP A 55 -6.11 18.52 5.31
CA ASP A 55 -4.81 17.85 5.35
C ASP A 55 -4.61 16.99 6.61
N HIS A 56 -5.38 17.22 7.67
CA HIS A 56 -5.32 16.44 8.91
C HIS A 56 -6.50 15.49 9.08
N THR A 57 -7.44 15.46 8.13
CA THR A 57 -8.58 14.55 8.14
C THR A 57 -8.13 13.14 7.79
N ARG A 58 -8.34 12.23 8.75
CA ARG A 58 -7.98 10.81 8.66
C ARG A 58 -9.16 9.95 8.21
N ALA A 59 -10.38 10.36 8.50
CA ALA A 59 -11.59 9.68 8.02
C ALA A 59 -12.79 10.64 8.03
N SER A 60 -13.77 10.38 7.15
CA SER A 60 -15.04 11.09 7.15
C SER A 60 -16.19 10.17 6.75
N ILE A 61 -17.32 10.24 7.46
CA ILE A 61 -18.55 9.51 7.13
C ILE A 61 -19.78 10.40 7.31
N ASN A 62 -20.80 10.20 6.48
CA ASN A 62 -22.10 10.85 6.67
C ASN A 62 -22.94 10.03 7.64
N ILE A 63 -23.50 10.67 8.66
CA ILE A 63 -24.39 10.05 9.64
C ILE A 63 -25.70 10.82 9.74
N LYS A 64 -26.78 10.12 10.10
CA LYS A 64 -28.10 10.72 10.31
C LYS A 64 -28.56 10.42 11.72
N VAL A 65 -28.67 11.45 12.55
CA VAL A 65 -29.18 11.39 13.92
C VAL A 65 -30.69 11.55 13.94
N GLN A 66 -31.38 10.63 14.62
CA GLN A 66 -32.83 10.64 14.80
C GLN A 66 -33.15 10.84 16.29
N SER A 67 -34.35 10.45 16.72
CA SER A 67 -34.81 10.58 18.11
C SER A 67 -34.06 9.72 19.12
N ASP A 68 -33.37 8.67 18.64
CA ASP A 68 -32.70 7.66 19.47
C ASP A 68 -31.17 7.72 19.36
N SER A 69 -30.50 7.10 20.33
CA SER A 69 -29.05 6.92 20.31
C SER A 69 -28.64 6.07 19.10
N ILE A 70 -27.53 6.46 18.46
CA ILE A 70 -27.00 5.77 17.28
C ILE A 70 -25.71 5.06 17.63
N ASN A 71 -25.67 3.78 17.28
CA ASN A 71 -24.43 3.03 17.15
C ASN A 71 -24.06 2.96 15.67
N LEU A 72 -22.80 3.24 15.36
CA LEU A 72 -22.32 3.08 13.99
C LEU A 72 -22.31 1.58 13.63
N PRO A 73 -22.90 1.18 12.49
CA PRO A 73 -22.97 -0.23 12.09
C PRO A 73 -21.59 -0.81 11.73
N GLU A 74 -20.68 0.05 11.29
CA GLU A 74 -19.30 -0.29 10.95
C GLU A 74 -18.32 0.66 11.65
N PRO A 75 -17.13 0.17 12.04
CA PRO A 75 -16.09 1.02 12.60
C PRO A 75 -15.58 2.02 11.57
N ILE A 76 -15.23 3.22 12.02
CA ILE A 76 -14.60 4.24 11.18
C ILE A 76 -13.15 3.82 10.94
N ILE A 77 -12.81 3.57 9.68
CA ILE A 77 -11.45 3.20 9.28
C ILE A 77 -10.62 4.46 9.08
N LEU A 78 -9.58 4.61 9.89
CA LEU A 78 -8.61 5.68 9.75
C LEU A 78 -7.73 5.44 8.52
N LEU A 79 -7.60 6.47 7.70
CA LEU A 79 -6.60 6.58 6.65
C LEU A 79 -5.54 7.60 7.09
N GLY A 80 -4.34 7.49 6.55
CA GLY A 80 -3.38 8.60 6.61
C GLY A 80 -1.96 8.22 6.98
N HIS A 81 -1.68 6.94 7.26
CA HIS A 81 -0.30 6.54 7.45
C HIS A 81 0.40 6.39 6.12
N PHE A 82 1.65 6.84 6.06
CA PHE A 82 2.50 6.55 4.91
C PHE A 82 3.39 5.35 5.21
N LEU A 83 3.60 4.54 4.17
CA LEU A 83 4.60 3.49 4.15
C LEU A 83 5.67 3.91 3.16
N ARG A 84 6.90 4.04 3.63
CA ARG A 84 8.06 4.39 2.80
C ARG A 84 9.10 3.29 2.87
N GLY A 85 9.76 3.04 1.75
CA GLY A 85 10.92 2.17 1.69
C GLY A 85 11.81 2.56 0.51
N ARG A 86 12.95 1.89 0.40
CA ARG A 86 13.95 2.18 -0.63
C ARG A 86 14.37 0.93 -1.39
N VAL A 87 14.49 1.07 -2.70
CA VAL A 87 14.98 0.03 -3.61
C VAL A 87 16.37 0.42 -4.10
N THR A 88 17.30 -0.51 -3.99
CA THR A 88 18.70 -0.31 -4.39
C THR A 88 19.19 -1.37 -5.37
N ASP A 89 20.22 -1.03 -6.15
CA ASP A 89 20.95 -2.00 -6.96
C ASP A 89 21.96 -2.83 -6.12
N PHE A 90 22.67 -3.75 -6.76
CA PHE A 90 23.66 -4.61 -6.11
C PHE A 90 24.86 -3.84 -5.51
N ASN A 91 25.09 -2.60 -5.94
CA ASN A 91 26.12 -1.70 -5.41
C ASN A 91 25.56 -0.72 -4.36
N LYS A 92 24.29 -0.90 -3.93
CA LYS A 92 23.58 -0.03 -2.99
C LYS A 92 23.26 1.37 -3.54
N ASN A 93 23.32 1.57 -4.85
CA ASN A 93 22.85 2.80 -5.48
C ASN A 93 21.32 2.81 -5.55
N PRO A 94 20.69 3.99 -5.57
CA PRO A 94 19.27 4.15 -5.88
C PRO A 94 18.86 3.42 -7.15
N LEU A 95 17.78 2.63 -7.08
CA LEU A 95 17.14 2.10 -8.27
C LEU A 95 15.92 2.94 -8.62
N VAL A 96 16.03 3.76 -9.66
CA VAL A 96 14.98 4.67 -10.15
C VAL A 96 13.98 3.91 -11.03
N ASP A 97 12.70 4.28 -11.00
CA ASP A 97 11.60 3.70 -11.79
C ASP A 97 11.33 2.20 -11.50
N ALA A 98 11.79 1.68 -10.36
CA ALA A 98 11.34 0.38 -9.87
C ALA A 98 9.91 0.52 -9.34
N LYS A 99 9.04 -0.41 -9.74
CA LYS A 99 7.68 -0.49 -9.22
C LYS A 99 7.65 -1.34 -7.97
N VAL A 100 6.88 -0.90 -6.98
CA VAL A 100 6.52 -1.69 -5.81
C VAL A 100 5.00 -1.81 -5.77
N PHE A 101 4.51 -3.03 -5.59
CA PHE A 101 3.09 -3.34 -5.49
C PHE A 101 2.71 -3.58 -4.04
N LEU A 102 1.63 -2.96 -3.59
CA LEU A 102 1.04 -3.16 -2.28
C LEU A 102 -0.13 -4.13 -2.40
N LEU A 103 -0.05 -5.24 -1.68
CA LEU A 103 -1.04 -6.31 -1.70
C LEU A 103 -1.69 -6.46 -0.31
N CYS A 104 -2.98 -6.80 -0.30
CA CYS A 104 -3.76 -7.08 0.89
C CYS A 104 -4.40 -8.46 0.83
N ASP A 105 -4.63 -9.07 1.99
CA ASP A 105 -5.40 -10.31 2.13
C ASP A 105 -6.84 -10.10 1.60
N LYS A 106 -7.29 -10.97 0.67
CA LYS A 106 -8.59 -10.81 -0.02
C LYS A 106 -9.75 -10.82 0.98
N ASP A 107 -9.63 -11.61 2.03
CA ASP A 107 -10.69 -11.86 3.00
C ASP A 107 -10.74 -10.77 4.10
N LYS A 108 -9.68 -9.97 4.23
CA LYS A 108 -9.57 -8.90 5.25
C LYS A 108 -9.65 -7.49 4.67
N THR A 109 -9.78 -7.38 3.37
CA THR A 109 -9.82 -6.10 2.68
C THR A 109 -11.22 -5.50 2.75
N LEU A 110 -11.35 -4.35 3.44
CA LEU A 110 -12.58 -3.53 3.39
C LEU A 110 -12.69 -2.72 2.09
N SER A 111 -11.56 -2.52 1.39
CA SER A 111 -11.48 -1.72 0.16
C SER A 111 -11.43 -2.60 -1.08
N LYS A 112 -12.58 -2.78 -1.76
CA LYS A 112 -12.69 -3.60 -2.99
C LYS A 112 -11.98 -3.00 -4.23
N SER A 113 -11.07 -2.05 -4.05
CA SER A 113 -10.31 -1.48 -5.16
C SER A 113 -9.19 -2.44 -5.53
N SER A 114 -9.41 -3.21 -6.60
CA SER A 114 -8.38 -4.00 -7.27
C SER A 114 -7.84 -3.18 -8.43
N THR A 115 -6.53 -2.99 -8.48
CA THR A 115 -5.88 -2.46 -9.69
C THR A 115 -5.91 -3.53 -10.78
N THR A 116 -6.32 -3.16 -12.00
CA THR A 116 -6.16 -4.04 -13.16
C THR A 116 -4.68 -4.16 -13.49
N LEU A 117 -4.12 -5.36 -13.33
CA LEU A 117 -2.71 -5.62 -13.60
C LEU A 117 -2.48 -6.11 -15.03
N ASP A 118 -1.40 -5.65 -15.63
CA ASP A 118 -0.88 -6.25 -16.85
C ASP A 118 -0.52 -7.73 -16.63
N LYS A 119 -0.71 -8.55 -17.65
CA LYS A 119 -0.47 -10.00 -17.58
C LYS A 119 0.96 -10.35 -17.13
N SER A 120 1.95 -9.57 -17.58
CA SER A 120 3.36 -9.75 -17.19
C SER A 120 3.58 -9.46 -15.70
N VAL A 121 2.97 -8.39 -15.18
CA VAL A 121 3.02 -8.03 -13.75
C VAL A 121 2.35 -9.10 -12.90
N TYR A 122 1.15 -9.55 -13.29
CA TYR A 122 0.45 -10.61 -12.59
C TYR A 122 1.30 -11.89 -12.53
N SER A 123 1.90 -12.28 -13.66
CA SER A 123 2.78 -13.47 -13.73
C SER A 123 4.00 -13.34 -12.80
N HIS A 124 4.60 -12.15 -12.70
CA HIS A 124 5.70 -11.88 -11.77
C HIS A 124 5.29 -12.00 -10.31
N ILE A 125 4.12 -11.47 -9.94
CA ILE A 125 3.57 -11.59 -8.58
C ILE A 125 3.31 -13.07 -8.23
N VAL A 126 2.77 -13.84 -9.17
CA VAL A 126 2.58 -15.29 -9.01
C VAL A 126 3.92 -16.00 -8.80
N GLU A 127 4.96 -15.66 -9.56
CA GLU A 127 6.30 -16.23 -9.38
C GLU A 127 6.92 -15.85 -8.02
N ALA A 128 6.73 -14.62 -7.57
CA ALA A 128 7.27 -14.12 -6.30
C ALA A 128 6.61 -14.78 -5.09
N LEU A 129 5.28 -14.97 -5.12
CA LEU A 129 4.49 -15.46 -4.00
C LEU A 129 4.20 -16.97 -4.04
N GLY A 130 4.36 -17.60 -5.21
CA GLY A 130 3.96 -18.98 -5.46
C GLY A 130 2.47 -19.19 -5.19
N GLU A 131 2.14 -20.29 -4.53
CA GLU A 131 0.76 -20.61 -4.15
C GLU A 131 0.11 -19.48 -3.33
N MET A 132 0.84 -18.76 -2.48
CA MET A 132 0.23 -17.75 -1.61
C MET A 132 -0.48 -16.61 -2.36
N HIS A 133 -0.16 -16.39 -3.65
CA HIS A 133 -0.75 -15.30 -4.44
C HIS A 133 -2.29 -15.33 -4.46
N TYR A 134 -2.94 -16.50 -4.36
CA TYR A 134 -4.41 -16.58 -4.40
C TYR A 134 -5.07 -15.90 -3.20
N LYS A 135 -4.34 -15.69 -2.10
CA LYS A 135 -4.83 -15.01 -0.88
C LYS A 135 -4.73 -13.50 -0.94
N PHE A 136 -4.10 -12.93 -1.97
CA PHE A 136 -3.81 -11.51 -2.01
C PHE A 136 -4.42 -10.80 -3.22
N LEU A 137 -4.85 -9.56 -3.03
CA LEU A 137 -5.25 -8.62 -4.07
C LEU A 137 -4.25 -7.46 -4.09
N THR A 138 -3.89 -6.99 -5.28
CA THR A 138 -3.11 -5.76 -5.43
C THR A 138 -4.03 -4.56 -5.31
N VAL A 139 -3.71 -3.67 -4.38
CA VAL A 139 -4.55 -2.50 -4.04
C VAL A 139 -3.92 -1.18 -4.49
N GLN A 140 -2.60 -1.10 -4.57
CA GLN A 140 -1.87 0.08 -5.04
C GLN A 140 -0.53 -0.31 -5.68
N GLU A 141 0.01 0.59 -6.50
CA GLU A 141 1.38 0.54 -7.00
C GLU A 141 2.07 1.89 -6.77
N SER A 142 3.38 1.87 -6.57
CA SER A 142 4.22 3.07 -6.42
C SER A 142 5.52 2.86 -7.20
N SER A 143 6.06 3.93 -7.79
CA SER A 143 7.34 3.90 -8.49
C SER A 143 8.39 4.62 -7.66
N THR A 144 9.63 4.12 -7.69
CA THR A 144 10.73 4.74 -6.96
C THR A 144 11.19 6.04 -7.60
N ASP A 145 11.47 7.03 -6.76
CA ASP A 145 12.00 8.33 -7.17
C ASP A 145 13.51 8.28 -7.53
N SER A 146 14.10 9.46 -7.78
CA SER A 146 15.53 9.60 -8.11
C SER A 146 16.47 9.11 -7.01
N ASP A 147 16.00 9.06 -5.77
CA ASP A 147 16.74 8.58 -4.61
C ASP A 147 16.41 7.11 -4.29
N GLY A 148 15.57 6.46 -5.09
CA GLY A 148 15.20 5.05 -5.00
C GLY A 148 14.06 4.79 -4.00
N TYR A 149 13.39 5.83 -3.50
CA TYR A 149 12.31 5.69 -2.52
C TYR A 149 10.96 5.51 -3.19
N PHE A 150 10.17 4.56 -2.68
CA PHE A 150 8.75 4.43 -2.97
C PHE A 150 7.94 4.82 -1.74
N THR A 151 6.73 5.35 -1.97
CA THR A 151 5.80 5.73 -0.90
C THR A 151 4.38 5.28 -1.25
N PHE A 152 3.67 4.77 -0.25
CA PHE A 152 2.22 4.57 -0.28
C PHE A 152 1.58 5.44 0.78
N ASP A 153 0.65 6.30 0.35
CA ASP A 153 -0.02 7.25 1.23
C ASP A 153 -1.41 6.78 1.62
N ARG A 154 -1.90 7.35 2.72
CA ARG A 154 -3.28 7.17 3.21
C ARG A 154 -3.62 5.70 3.43
N LEU A 155 -2.67 4.91 3.92
CA LEU A 155 -2.91 3.52 4.23
C LEU A 155 -3.73 3.37 5.52
N PRO A 156 -4.75 2.50 5.52
CA PRO A 156 -5.33 1.98 6.74
C PRO A 156 -4.34 1.18 7.58
N GLY A 157 -4.66 1.03 8.88
CA GLY A 157 -4.01 0.02 9.71
C GLY A 157 -4.38 -1.39 9.23
N GLY A 158 -3.39 -2.27 9.09
CA GLY A 158 -3.59 -3.58 8.46
C GLY A 158 -2.30 -4.33 8.18
N SER A 159 -2.44 -5.54 7.65
CA SER A 159 -1.30 -6.34 7.18
C SER A 159 -1.25 -6.30 5.66
N TYR A 160 -0.07 -5.95 5.15
CA TYR A 160 0.21 -5.76 3.75
C TYR A 160 1.37 -6.63 3.31
N LEU A 161 1.48 -6.82 2.00
CA LEU A 161 2.60 -7.51 1.37
C LEU A 161 3.14 -6.64 0.23
N LEU A 162 4.44 -6.37 0.25
CA LEU A 162 5.12 -5.60 -0.78
C LEU A 162 5.80 -6.54 -1.78
N VAL A 163 5.65 -6.27 -3.08
CA VAL A 163 6.35 -7.02 -4.14
C VAL A 163 7.04 -6.03 -5.09
N PRO A 164 8.38 -6.06 -5.23
CA PRO A 164 9.11 -5.21 -6.16
C PRO A 164 9.15 -5.80 -7.58
N LEU A 165 9.22 -4.92 -8.57
CA LEU A 165 9.41 -5.23 -9.98
C LEU A 165 10.24 -4.13 -10.65
N TYR A 166 11.20 -4.52 -11.48
CA TYR A 166 11.93 -3.60 -12.33
C TYR A 166 12.04 -4.16 -13.73
N THR A 167 11.52 -3.40 -14.69
CA THR A 167 11.51 -3.74 -16.12
C THR A 167 12.04 -2.56 -16.91
N PRO A 168 13.38 -2.43 -17.05
CA PRO A 168 13.95 -1.34 -17.82
C PRO A 168 13.52 -1.46 -19.29
N LYS A 169 13.22 -0.31 -19.89
CA LYS A 169 12.73 -0.21 -21.27
C LYS A 169 13.70 -0.92 -22.22
N LYS A 170 13.16 -1.82 -23.07
CA LYS A 170 13.90 -2.60 -24.09
C LYS A 170 14.87 -3.67 -23.57
N SER A 171 14.79 -4.07 -22.30
CA SER A 171 15.54 -5.25 -21.83
C SER A 171 14.67 -6.50 -21.88
N GLY A 172 15.18 -7.58 -22.48
CA GLY A 172 14.60 -8.93 -22.37
C GLY A 172 15.04 -9.64 -21.10
N VAL A 173 15.39 -8.90 -20.05
CA VAL A 173 16.03 -9.41 -18.83
C VAL A 173 15.03 -9.34 -17.69
N VAL A 174 14.88 -10.46 -16.98
CA VAL A 174 14.06 -10.52 -15.77
C VAL A 174 14.97 -10.28 -14.57
N PHE A 175 14.58 -9.34 -13.74
CA PHE A 175 15.30 -8.95 -12.56
C PHE A 175 14.68 -9.57 -11.31
N SER A 176 15.52 -9.92 -10.34
CA SER A 176 15.07 -10.42 -9.04
C SER A 176 15.60 -9.56 -7.91
N PHE A 177 14.81 -9.51 -6.83
CA PHE A 177 15.08 -8.74 -5.63
C PHE A 177 15.26 -9.65 -4.43
N THR A 178 16.04 -9.17 -3.46
CA THR A 178 16.09 -9.72 -2.11
C THR A 178 15.68 -8.64 -1.11
N PRO A 179 14.66 -8.90 -0.26
CA PRO A 179 13.78 -10.06 -0.31
C PRO A 179 12.89 -10.06 -1.58
N LYS A 180 12.31 -11.22 -1.94
CA LYS A 180 11.40 -11.30 -3.11
C LYS A 180 10.07 -10.60 -2.89
N PHE A 181 9.64 -10.56 -1.63
CA PHE A 181 8.47 -9.84 -1.14
C PHE A 181 8.70 -9.53 0.35
N LEU A 182 7.97 -8.57 0.89
CA LEU A 182 8.12 -8.15 2.28
C LEU A 182 6.74 -7.98 2.95
N PRO A 183 6.40 -8.77 3.99
CA PRO A 183 5.22 -8.51 4.79
C PRO A 183 5.44 -7.27 5.67
N VAL A 184 4.43 -6.41 5.75
CA VAL A 184 4.45 -5.18 6.54
C VAL A 184 3.15 -5.07 7.34
N ALA A 185 3.26 -4.70 8.62
CA ALA A 185 2.12 -4.34 9.44
C ALA A 185 2.06 -2.83 9.59
N MET A 186 0.94 -2.23 9.19
CA MET A 186 0.62 -0.82 9.44
C MET A 186 -0.23 -0.75 10.70
N GLU A 187 0.20 0.07 11.66
CA GLU A 187 -0.56 0.37 12.87
C GLU A 187 -1.20 1.78 12.75
N HIS A 188 -1.10 2.57 13.82
CA HIS A 188 -1.55 3.96 13.87
C HIS A 188 -0.40 4.96 13.70
N THR A 189 0.68 4.55 13.04
CA THR A 189 1.88 5.37 12.80
C THR A 189 2.40 5.18 11.39
N ASP A 190 3.15 6.17 10.94
CA ASP A 190 3.90 6.07 9.69
C ASP A 190 5.02 5.04 9.83
N VAL A 191 5.36 4.36 8.73
CA VAL A 191 6.35 3.29 8.71
C VAL A 191 7.43 3.61 7.68
N ASP A 192 8.67 3.71 8.12
CA ASP A 192 9.86 3.75 7.25
C ASP A 192 10.59 2.41 7.37
N LEU A 193 10.68 1.69 6.25
CA LEU A 193 11.33 0.38 6.14
C LEU A 193 12.86 0.49 6.02
N GLY A 194 13.40 1.70 5.99
CA GLY A 194 14.83 1.96 5.91
C GLY A 194 15.42 1.87 4.50
N PRO A 195 16.75 2.00 4.37
CA PRO A 195 17.43 2.22 3.09
C PRO A 195 17.61 0.96 2.22
N ASP A 196 17.37 -0.24 2.77
CA ASP A 196 17.63 -1.52 2.11
C ASP A 196 16.37 -2.40 2.09
N THR A 197 15.22 -1.82 1.77
CA THR A 197 13.94 -2.56 1.74
C THR A 197 13.96 -3.66 0.69
N PHE A 198 14.46 -3.35 -0.51
CA PHE A 198 14.68 -4.31 -1.59
C PHE A 198 16.00 -4.03 -2.29
N THR A 199 16.82 -5.06 -2.48
CA THR A 199 18.07 -4.97 -3.25
C THR A 199 17.98 -5.85 -4.49
N LEU A 200 18.25 -5.28 -5.65
CA LEU A 200 18.37 -5.99 -6.93
C LEU A 200 19.54 -6.98 -6.88
N GLN A 201 19.31 -8.28 -7.05
CA GLN A 201 20.35 -9.30 -6.89
C GLN A 201 20.76 -10.02 -8.18
N SER A 202 19.85 -10.30 -9.10
CA SER A 202 20.23 -11.07 -10.30
C SER A 202 19.44 -10.77 -11.55
N PHE A 203 20.07 -11.10 -12.69
CA PHE A 203 19.59 -10.98 -14.04
C PHE A 203 19.39 -12.39 -14.57
N LYS A 204 18.14 -12.81 -14.80
CA LYS A 204 17.88 -14.04 -15.55
C LYS A 204 17.89 -13.68 -17.04
N LEU A 205 18.91 -14.15 -17.75
CA LEU A 205 18.89 -14.10 -19.21
C LEU A 205 17.84 -15.12 -19.69
N ASN A 206 16.88 -14.66 -20.50
CA ASN A 206 15.95 -15.58 -21.14
C ASN A 206 16.73 -16.60 -21.99
N PRO A 207 16.25 -17.86 -22.10
CA PRO A 207 16.91 -18.86 -22.92
C PRO A 207 17.14 -18.36 -24.34
N GLY A 208 18.40 -18.20 -24.72
CA GLY A 208 18.79 -17.87 -26.09
C GLY A 208 18.91 -19.14 -26.94
N ARG A 209 18.84 -18.99 -28.26
CA ARG A 209 19.14 -20.06 -29.21
C ARG A 209 20.42 -19.71 -29.96
N ILE A 210 21.42 -20.58 -29.89
CA ILE A 210 22.63 -20.47 -30.72
C ILE A 210 22.36 -21.24 -32.00
N THR A 211 22.53 -20.57 -33.14
CA THR A 211 22.37 -21.17 -34.47
C THR A 211 23.62 -20.97 -35.31
N TRP A 212 23.85 -21.88 -36.25
CA TRP A 212 24.73 -21.66 -37.39
C TRP A 212 24.23 -20.49 -38.25
N PRO A 213 25.06 -19.92 -39.15
CA PRO A 213 24.62 -18.89 -40.12
C PRO A 213 23.44 -19.33 -41.00
N ASN A 214 23.26 -20.64 -41.19
CA ASN A 214 22.14 -21.23 -41.93
C ASN A 214 20.86 -21.42 -41.07
N GLY A 215 20.84 -20.95 -39.82
CA GLY A 215 19.69 -21.03 -38.91
C GLY A 215 19.55 -22.34 -38.14
N VAL A 216 20.41 -23.34 -38.37
CA VAL A 216 20.34 -24.64 -37.67
C VAL A 216 20.82 -24.50 -36.21
N PRO A 217 20.06 -24.97 -35.20
CA PRO A 217 20.48 -24.89 -33.80
C PRO A 217 21.77 -25.68 -33.51
N ILE A 218 22.67 -25.10 -32.71
CA ILE A 218 23.88 -25.77 -32.25
C ILE A 218 23.58 -26.48 -30.93
N SER A 219 23.66 -27.81 -30.92
CA SER A 219 23.53 -28.61 -29.71
C SER A 219 24.78 -28.51 -28.83
N SER A 220 24.59 -28.58 -27.51
CA SER A 220 25.69 -28.68 -26.52
C SER A 220 26.69 -27.51 -26.50
N ALA A 221 26.35 -26.37 -27.08
CA ALA A 221 27.17 -25.16 -27.03
C ALA A 221 27.40 -24.73 -25.57
N LYS A 222 28.66 -24.45 -25.20
CA LYS A 222 29.03 -23.97 -23.87
C LYS A 222 29.22 -22.47 -23.90
N VAL A 223 28.48 -21.75 -23.06
CA VAL A 223 28.67 -20.31 -22.84
C VAL A 223 29.56 -20.13 -21.62
N LYS A 224 30.65 -19.36 -21.75
CA LYS A 224 31.54 -19.03 -20.63
C LYS A 224 31.46 -17.52 -20.36
N LYS A 225 31.38 -17.15 -19.08
CA LYS A 225 31.58 -15.76 -18.66
C LYS A 225 33.04 -15.39 -18.87
N LEU A 226 33.31 -14.36 -19.67
CA LEU A 226 34.64 -13.77 -19.75
C LEU A 226 34.91 -13.05 -18.42
N SER A 227 36.06 -13.35 -17.82
CA SER A 227 36.54 -12.74 -16.57
C SER A 227 37.27 -11.45 -16.90
#